data_AF-A0AAX4IME5-F1
#
_entry.id   AF-A0AAX4IME5-F1
#
_cell.length_a   1.000
_cell.length_b   1.000
_cell.length_c   1.000
_cell.angle_alpha   90.00
_cell.angle_beta   90.00
_cell.angle_gamma   90.00
#
_symmetry.space_group_name_H-M   'P 1'
#
loop_
_entity.id
_entity.type
_entity.pdbx_description
1 polymer ?
#
loop_
_entity_poly.entity_id
_entity_poly.type
_entity_poly.pdbx_seq_one_letter_code
_entity_poly.pdbx_strand_id
1 'polypeptide(L)'
;MLMILVGLGGQNGAISVDMEHFQYAHVDSAGSSYNVRVGGGTRLGRIDESLQAHQRAVPHGMCPGIGIGGHATVGGIGPASRMWGTTLDSVEEMEVVTANGTIVRASTKENPDLFFVCDPRPWRQLKPMLTHD
;
A
#
# COMPACT_ATOMS: atom_id res chain seq x y z
N MET A 1 -9.56 -12.22 -10.35
CA MET A 1 -9.21 -10.94 -9.72
C MET A 1 -9.56 -11.05 -8.25
N LEU A 2 -8.57 -11.28 -7.38
CA LEU A 2 -8.77 -11.39 -5.94
C LEU A 2 -8.43 -10.04 -5.31
N MET A 3 -9.45 -9.33 -4.83
CA MET A 3 -9.28 -8.07 -4.12
C MET A 3 -9.12 -8.38 -2.64
N ILE A 4 -7.94 -8.10 -2.07
CA ILE A 4 -7.65 -8.36 -0.66
C ILE A 4 -8.15 -7.17 0.17
N LEU A 5 -9.42 -7.24 0.58
CA LEU A 5 -9.97 -6.43 1.67
C LEU A 5 -9.66 -7.13 2.98
N VAL A 6 -9.09 -6.41 3.96
CA VAL A 6 -9.12 -6.86 5.36
C VAL A 6 -10.57 -6.78 5.82
N GLY A 7 -11.28 -7.89 5.67
CA GLY A 7 -12.63 -8.10 6.13
C GLY A 7 -12.86 -9.60 6.28
N LEU A 8 -13.51 -10.00 7.37
CA LEU A 8 -14.13 -11.32 7.52
C LEU A 8 -15.31 -11.42 6.55
N GLY A 9 -15.03 -11.35 5.25
CA GLY A 9 -16.00 -11.54 4.18
C GLY A 9 -15.81 -12.93 3.61
N GLY A 10 -16.81 -13.78 3.75
CA GLY A 10 -16.77 -15.14 3.22
C GLY A 10 -18.18 -15.69 3.08
N GLN A 11 -18.41 -16.44 2.01
CA GLN A 11 -19.60 -17.28 1.88
C GLN A 11 -19.29 -18.68 2.40
N ASN A 12 -20.32 -19.43 2.76
CA ASN A 12 -20.14 -20.83 3.14
C ASN A 12 -19.38 -21.59 2.03
N GLY A 13 -18.33 -22.31 2.42
CA GLY A 13 -17.47 -23.03 1.48
C GLY A 13 -16.34 -22.19 0.86
N ALA A 14 -16.19 -20.91 1.22
CA ALA A 14 -15.05 -20.09 0.81
C ALA A 14 -13.81 -20.38 1.65
N ILE A 15 -12.64 -20.18 1.05
CA ILE A 15 -11.35 -20.16 1.74
C ILE A 15 -10.99 -18.71 2.02
N SER A 16 -10.62 -18.40 3.26
CA SER A 16 -10.09 -17.09 3.64
C SER A 16 -8.57 -17.13 3.67
N VAL A 17 -7.95 -16.15 3.02
CA VAL A 17 -6.49 -15.95 3.08
C VAL A 17 -6.22 -14.91 4.16
N ASP A 18 -5.73 -15.37 5.29
CA ASP A 18 -5.37 -14.50 6.41
C ASP A 18 -3.91 -14.04 6.31
N MET A 19 -3.71 -12.73 6.27
CA MET A 19 -2.40 -12.09 6.24
C MET A 19 -1.95 -11.59 7.62
N GLU A 20 -2.66 -11.90 8.70
CA GLU A 20 -2.36 -11.39 10.06
C GLU A 20 -0.90 -11.60 10.47
N HIS A 21 -0.24 -12.66 10.01
CA HIS A 21 1.15 -12.95 10.34
C HIS A 21 2.19 -12.23 9.46
N PHE A 22 1.79 -11.55 8.38
CA PHE A 22 2.67 -10.72 7.55
C PHE A 22 2.85 -9.34 8.18
N GLN A 23 3.48 -9.32 9.36
CA GLN A 23 3.72 -8.13 10.17
C GLN A 23 5.19 -7.72 10.12
N TYR A 24 5.53 -6.80 9.24
CA TYR A 24 6.85 -6.18 9.21
C TYR A 24 6.76 -4.77 8.63
N ALA A 25 7.67 -3.91 9.06
CA ALA A 25 7.89 -2.59 8.49
C ALA A 25 9.40 -2.35 8.47
N HIS A 26 9.99 -2.36 7.28
CA HIS A 26 11.41 -2.13 7.07
C HIS A 26 11.59 -0.81 6.35
N VAL A 27 12.25 0.15 7.00
CA VAL A 27 12.58 1.43 6.41
C VAL A 27 13.91 1.29 5.68
N ASP A 28 13.88 1.42 4.36
CA ASP A 28 15.07 1.44 3.52
C ASP A 28 15.63 2.87 3.50
N SER A 29 16.79 3.06 4.13
CA SER A 29 17.51 4.34 4.19
C SER A 29 18.71 4.39 3.23
N ALA A 30 18.80 3.46 2.27
CA ALA A 30 19.99 3.24 1.46
C ALA A 30 20.21 4.26 0.31
N GLY A 31 19.43 5.36 0.27
CA GLY A 31 19.54 6.36 -0.80
C GLY A 31 18.94 7.73 -0.43
N SER A 32 18.69 8.56 -1.44
CA SER A 32 18.02 9.86 -1.30
C SER A 32 16.50 9.78 -1.12
N SER A 33 15.91 8.59 -1.34
CA SER A 33 14.49 8.30 -1.08
C SER A 33 14.35 7.44 0.18
N TYR A 34 13.38 7.78 1.03
CA TYR A 34 13.04 7.03 2.24
C TYR A 34 11.79 6.21 1.94
N ASN A 35 11.99 4.91 1.71
CA ASN A 35 10.88 4.00 1.42
C ASN A 35 10.66 3.08 2.62
N VAL A 36 9.41 2.69 2.86
CA VAL A 36 9.06 1.69 3.86
C VAL A 36 8.42 0.50 3.17
N ARG A 37 9.00 -0.69 3.39
CA ARG A 37 8.47 -1.96 2.91
C ARG A 37 7.66 -2.59 4.03
N VAL A 38 6.37 -2.80 3.79
CA VAL A 38 5.43 -3.27 4.80
C VAL A 38 4.78 -4.58 4.37
N GLY A 39 4.57 -5.49 5.31
CA GLY A 39 3.81 -6.71 5.05
C GLY A 39 2.32 -6.39 4.91
N GLY A 40 1.60 -7.10 4.03
CA GLY A 40 0.20 -6.80 3.70
C GLY A 40 -0.78 -6.86 4.90
N GLY A 41 -0.43 -7.59 5.96
CA GLY A 41 -1.20 -7.64 7.20
C GLY A 41 -0.85 -6.57 8.23
N THR A 42 0.21 -5.78 7.99
CA THR A 42 0.79 -4.90 9.01
C THR A 42 -0.20 -3.85 9.51
N ARG A 43 -0.24 -3.65 10.83
CA ARG A 43 -1.10 -2.65 11.46
C ARG A 43 -0.50 -1.25 11.35
N LEU A 44 -1.33 -0.22 11.13
CA LEU A 44 -0.88 1.16 10.96
C LEU A 44 0.00 1.64 12.12
N GLY A 45 -0.30 1.26 13.36
CA GLY A 45 0.52 1.62 14.52
C GLY A 45 1.96 1.14 14.43
N ARG A 46 2.19 -0.09 13.93
CA ARG A 46 3.55 -0.63 13.75
C ARG A 46 4.32 0.09 12.64
N ILE A 47 3.62 0.50 11.59
CA ILE A 47 4.22 1.26 10.48
C ILE A 47 4.64 2.64 11.00
N ASP A 48 3.77 3.30 11.75
CA ASP A 48 4.03 4.62 12.33
C ASP A 48 5.20 4.56 13.34
N GLU A 49 5.23 3.59 14.26
CA GLU A 49 6.35 3.37 15.18
C GLU A 49 7.68 3.18 14.44
N SER A 50 7.68 2.38 13.38
CA SER A 50 8.87 2.15 12.54
C SER A 50 9.34 3.44 11.86
N LEU A 51 8.42 4.21 11.28
CA LEU A 51 8.76 5.47 10.61
C LEU A 51 9.21 6.56 11.59
N GLN A 52 8.59 6.64 12.77
CA GLN A 52 8.95 7.59 13.83
C GLN A 52 10.41 7.40 14.29
N ALA A 53 10.88 6.16 14.38
CA ALA A 53 12.29 5.86 14.71
C ALA A 53 13.28 6.50 13.71
N HIS A 54 12.83 6.81 12.50
CA HIS A 54 13.61 7.46 11.44
C HIS A 54 13.21 8.93 11.20
N GLN A 55 12.36 9.53 12.06
CA GLN A 55 11.82 10.88 11.87
C GLN A 55 11.12 11.04 10.50
N ARG A 56 10.36 10.03 10.10
CA ARG A 56 9.57 10.01 8.87
C ARG A 56 8.11 9.71 9.19
N ALA A 57 7.24 9.98 8.22
CA ALA A 57 5.81 9.70 8.30
C ALA A 57 5.24 9.49 6.89
N VAL A 58 4.12 8.77 6.81
CA VAL A 58 3.31 8.63 5.60
C VAL A 58 1.86 8.96 5.96
N PRO A 59 1.04 9.50 5.03
CA PRO A 59 -0.37 9.71 5.31
C PRO A 59 -1.08 8.37 5.57
N HIS A 60 -1.74 8.23 6.72
CA HIS A 60 -2.57 7.07 7.06
C HIS A 60 -3.62 7.43 8.13
N GLY A 61 -4.60 6.56 8.33
CA GLY A 61 -5.66 6.72 9.33
C GLY A 61 -5.15 6.72 10.77
N MET A 62 -5.89 7.33 11.69
CA MET A 62 -5.46 7.48 13.09
C MET A 62 -5.56 6.21 13.94
N CYS A 63 -6.40 5.24 13.58
CA CYS A 63 -6.62 4.06 14.42
C CYS A 63 -5.48 3.04 14.23
N PRO A 64 -4.66 2.74 15.27
CA PRO A 64 -3.48 1.90 15.12
C PRO A 64 -3.77 0.47 14.65
N GLY A 65 -4.95 -0.06 14.97
CA GLY A 65 -5.36 -1.44 14.63
C GLY A 65 -5.84 -1.66 13.19
N ILE A 66 -5.95 -0.60 12.37
CA ILE A 66 -6.30 -0.74 10.96
C ILE A 66 -5.16 -1.48 10.23
N GLY A 67 -5.51 -2.42 9.34
CA GLY A 67 -4.54 -3.13 8.51
C GLY A 67 -4.20 -2.35 7.23
N ILE A 68 -2.92 -2.33 6.87
CA ILE A 68 -2.42 -1.59 5.70
C ILE A 68 -2.96 -2.12 4.38
N GLY A 69 -3.12 -3.44 4.22
CA GLY A 69 -3.54 -4.04 2.95
C GLY A 69 -4.87 -3.50 2.42
N GLY A 70 -5.87 -3.35 3.30
CA GLY A 70 -7.14 -2.71 2.94
C GLY A 70 -7.03 -1.17 2.88
N HIS A 71 -6.33 -0.56 3.84
CA HIS A 71 -6.24 0.90 3.94
C HIS A 71 -5.55 1.54 2.73
N ALA A 72 -4.43 0.96 2.29
CA ALA A 72 -3.63 1.48 1.19
C ALA A 72 -4.21 1.18 -0.20
N THR A 73 -5.12 0.21 -0.35
CA THR A 73 -5.71 -0.17 -1.65
C THR A 73 -7.01 0.56 -1.96
N VAL A 74 -7.69 1.12 -0.95
CA VAL A 74 -8.95 1.87 -1.12
C VAL A 74 -8.77 3.38 -0.98
N GLY A 75 -7.53 3.86 -0.87
CA GLY A 75 -7.18 5.26 -0.63
C GLY A 75 -6.45 5.42 0.69
N GLY A 76 -7.17 5.35 1.81
CA GLY A 76 -6.58 5.52 3.14
C GLY A 76 -6.41 7.00 3.50
N ILE A 77 -7.42 7.54 4.18
CA ILE A 77 -7.49 8.95 4.55
C ILE A 77 -7.10 9.11 6.01
N GLY A 78 -6.31 10.14 6.29
CA GLY A 78 -5.87 10.51 7.62
C GLY A 78 -5.61 12.01 7.81
N PRO A 79 -5.09 12.42 8.98
CA PRO A 79 -4.85 13.81 9.30
C PRO A 79 -3.91 14.52 8.32
N ALA A 80 -2.87 13.81 7.87
CA ALA A 80 -1.91 14.34 6.90
C ALA A 80 -2.44 14.36 5.46
N SER A 81 -3.62 13.77 5.18
CA SER A 81 -4.04 13.58 3.80
C SER A 81 -4.36 14.85 3.04
N ARG A 82 -4.75 15.93 3.75
CA ARG A 82 -4.93 17.24 3.13
C ARG A 82 -3.62 17.79 2.54
N MET A 83 -2.48 17.46 3.17
CA MET A 83 -1.18 18.01 2.82
C MET A 83 -0.40 17.07 1.90
N TRP A 84 -0.48 15.76 2.12
CA TRP A 84 0.37 14.76 1.45
C TRP A 84 -0.40 13.78 0.56
N GLY A 85 -1.74 13.89 0.49
CA GLY A 85 -2.58 12.93 -0.21
C GLY A 85 -2.92 11.70 0.63
N THR A 86 -3.57 10.71 0.03
CA THR A 86 -3.96 9.48 0.72
C THR A 86 -2.79 8.51 0.93
N THR A 87 -2.98 7.45 1.71
CA THR A 87 -1.97 6.37 1.84
C THR A 87 -1.65 5.75 0.49
N LEU A 88 -2.68 5.47 -0.31
CA LEU A 88 -2.57 5.00 -1.69
C LEU A 88 -1.72 5.95 -2.53
N ASP A 89 -1.81 7.26 -2.26
CA ASP A 89 -1.01 8.23 -3.01
C ASP A 89 0.49 8.06 -2.83
N SER A 90 0.88 7.52 -1.68
CA SER A 90 2.26 7.27 -1.26
C SER A 90 2.78 5.89 -1.66
N VAL A 91 1.95 5.01 -2.24
CA VAL A 91 2.39 3.68 -2.69
C VAL A 91 3.21 3.80 -3.97
N GLU A 92 4.37 3.15 -4.00
CA GLU A 92 5.27 3.10 -5.15
C GLU A 92 5.26 1.73 -5.85
N GLU A 93 5.07 0.67 -5.08
CA GLU A 93 5.14 -0.70 -5.53
C GLU A 93 4.29 -1.61 -4.64
N MET A 94 3.77 -2.70 -5.20
CA MET A 94 3.10 -3.77 -4.48
C MET A 94 3.62 -5.14 -4.96
N GLU A 95 3.80 -6.08 -4.03
CA GLU A 95 4.01 -7.49 -4.36
C GLU A 95 2.66 -8.21 -4.28
N VAL A 96 2.26 -8.87 -5.37
CA VAL A 96 0.90 -9.40 -5.55
C VAL A 96 0.98 -10.87 -5.95
N VAL A 97 0.09 -11.68 -5.37
CA VAL A 97 -0.15 -13.06 -5.81
C VAL A 97 -1.29 -13.06 -6.81
N THR A 98 -1.02 -13.45 -8.04
CA THR A 98 -2.03 -13.55 -9.11
C THR A 98 -2.87 -14.82 -8.97
N ALA A 99 -4.01 -14.88 -9.67
CA ALA A 99 -4.95 -16.01 -9.56
C ALA A 99 -4.37 -17.37 -9.97
N ASN A 100 -3.29 -17.38 -10.76
CA ASN A 100 -2.54 -18.58 -11.13
C ASN A 100 -1.44 -18.96 -10.11
N GLY A 101 -1.34 -18.26 -8.99
CA GLY A 101 -0.36 -18.50 -7.93
C GLY A 101 1.02 -17.88 -8.14
N THR A 102 1.24 -17.12 -9.22
CA THR A 102 2.50 -16.41 -9.45
C THR A 102 2.63 -15.19 -8.53
N ILE A 103 3.85 -14.95 -8.02
CA ILE A 103 4.18 -13.72 -7.31
C ILE A 103 4.78 -12.73 -8.31
N VAL A 104 4.21 -11.54 -8.38
CA VAL A 104 4.65 -10.47 -9.28
C VAL A 104 4.82 -9.16 -8.53
N ARG A 105 5.77 -8.33 -8.97
CA ARG A 105 5.91 -6.95 -8.51
C ARG A 105 5.14 -6.02 -9.46
N ALA A 106 4.28 -5.19 -8.89
CA ALA A 106 3.48 -4.21 -9.61
C ALA A 106 3.94 -2.80 -9.22
N SER A 107 4.33 -2.01 -10.20
CA SER A 107 4.74 -0.62 -10.08
C SER A 107 4.39 0.14 -11.37
N THR A 108 4.70 1.43 -11.43
CA THR A 108 4.56 2.20 -12.68
C THR A 108 5.50 1.71 -13.80
N LYS A 109 6.51 0.90 -13.50
CA LYS A 109 7.51 0.40 -14.47
C LYS A 109 7.40 -1.11 -14.75
N GLU A 110 6.76 -1.87 -13.86
CA GLU A 110 6.68 -3.33 -13.91
C GLU A 110 5.22 -3.74 -13.62
N ASN A 111 4.56 -4.46 -14.54
CA ASN A 111 3.12 -4.78 -14.46
C ASN A 111 2.23 -3.54 -14.16
N PRO A 112 2.31 -2.46 -14.96
CA PRO A 112 1.63 -1.19 -14.68
C PRO A 112 0.10 -1.26 -14.77
N ASP A 113 -0.42 -2.20 -15.55
CA ASP A 113 -1.83 -2.55 -15.63
C ASP A 113 -2.33 -3.13 -14.30
N LEU A 114 -1.57 -4.04 -13.70
CA LEU A 114 -1.88 -4.60 -12.38
C LEU A 114 -1.75 -3.55 -11.29
N PHE A 115 -0.72 -2.70 -11.37
CA PHE A 115 -0.56 -1.58 -10.45
C PHE A 115 -1.76 -0.63 -10.52
N PHE A 116 -2.24 -0.30 -11.72
CA PHE A 116 -3.39 0.58 -11.90
C PHE A 116 -4.71 0.02 -11.36
N VAL A 117 -4.92 -1.31 -11.43
CA VAL A 117 -6.10 -1.92 -10.80
C VAL A 117 -6.06 -1.77 -9.29
N CYS A 118 -4.88 -1.85 -8.69
CA CYS A 118 -4.70 -1.65 -7.25
C CYS A 118 -4.59 -0.16 -6.85
N ASP A 119 -4.30 0.70 -7.82
CA ASP A 119 -4.11 2.15 -7.68
C ASP A 119 -4.69 2.90 -8.90
N PRO A 120 -6.01 3.16 -8.94
CA PRO A 120 -6.70 3.61 -10.14
C PRO A 120 -6.50 5.09 -10.48
N ARG A 121 -5.35 5.70 -10.14
CA ARG A 121 -5.04 7.13 -10.36
C ARG A 121 -4.65 7.42 -11.82
N PRO A 122 -5.53 8.02 -12.65
CA PRO A 122 -5.20 8.29 -14.06
C PRO A 122 -4.15 9.40 -14.21
N TRP A 123 -4.09 10.33 -13.26
CA TRP A 123 -3.20 11.51 -13.32
C TRP A 123 -1.72 11.22 -13.02
N ARG A 124 -1.36 10.08 -12.44
CA ARG A 124 0.05 9.73 -12.19
C ARG A 124 0.80 9.36 -13.49
N GLN A 125 0.09 8.83 -14.49
CA GLN A 125 0.64 8.57 -15.83
C GLN A 125 0.74 9.85 -16.68
N LEU A 126 0.03 10.91 -16.32
CA LEU A 126 0.10 12.22 -16.98
C LEU A 126 1.21 13.12 -16.41
N LYS A 127 1.78 12.79 -15.23
CA LYS A 127 2.83 13.59 -14.60
C LYS A 127 4.12 13.72 -15.46
N PRO A 128 4.57 12.70 -16.21
CA PRO A 128 5.67 12.87 -17.16
C PRO A 128 5.35 13.81 -18.34
N MET A 129 4.07 14.09 -18.63
CA MET A 129 3.65 14.97 -19.73
C MET A 129 3.47 16.44 -19.31
N LEU A 130 3.40 16.73 -18.01
CA LEU A 130 3.09 18.08 -17.48
C LEU A 130 4.31 18.81 -16.89
N THR A 131 5.52 18.27 -17.02
CA THR A 131 6.76 18.91 -16.53
C THR A 131 7.65 19.44 -17.65
N HIS A 132 7.04 19.88 -18.75
CA HIS A 132 7.66 20.76 -19.73
C HIS A 132 6.82 22.03 -19.80
N ASP A 133 7.04 22.94 -18.84
CA ASP A 133 6.79 24.39 -18.92
C ASP A 133 7.60 25.07 -17.80
#